data_AF-A0A953Y1X1-F1
#
_entry.id   AF-A0A953Y1X1-F1
#
_cell.length_a   1.000
_cell.length_b   1.000
_cell.length_c   1.000
_cell.angle_alpha   90.00
_cell.angle_beta   90.00
_cell.angle_gamma   90.00
#
_symmetry.space_group_name_H-M   'P 1'
#
loop_
_entity.id
_entity.type
_entity.pdbx_description
1 polymer ?
#
loop_
_entity_poly.entity_id
_entity_poly.type
_entity_poly.pdbx_seq_one_letter_code
_entity_poly.pdbx_strand_id
1 'polypeptide(L)'
;MKRLLRAALAATLIACSGCYASNVVAEGDRSVAEVRVELRWAPATADDLPGFYASESVEGEAAGALLKAYYYFGAEGDYSGAALVVSPEGPRFVVIEEEGRYAFADGAIDLADGAGPVPVDAALDHLRLRNPETTIVFKRVELR
;
A
#
# COMPACT_ATOMS: atom_id res chain seq x y z
N MET A 1 42.35 33.96 -45.29
CA MET A 1 41.10 33.35 -44.77
C MET A 1 41.35 31.94 -44.19
N LYS A 2 42.24 31.77 -43.20
CA LYS A 2 42.62 30.45 -42.64
C LYS A 2 42.53 30.35 -41.11
N ARG A 3 41.80 31.26 -40.43
CA ARG A 3 41.79 31.34 -38.95
C ARG A 3 40.42 31.17 -38.28
N LEU A 4 39.33 30.97 -39.05
CA LEU A 4 37.97 30.89 -38.48
C LEU A 4 37.47 29.45 -38.25
N LEU A 5 38.21 28.42 -38.66
CA LEU A 5 37.71 27.03 -38.59
C LEU A 5 37.95 26.30 -37.26
N ARG A 6 38.70 26.88 -36.31
CA ARG A 6 39.12 26.17 -35.08
C ARG A 6 38.22 26.41 -33.86
N ALA A 7 37.32 27.39 -33.90
CA ALA A 7 36.46 27.72 -32.75
C ALA A 7 35.14 26.94 -32.71
N ALA A 8 34.74 26.27 -33.80
CA ALA A 8 33.45 25.58 -33.87
C ALA A 8 33.46 24.14 -33.33
N LEU A 9 34.64 23.55 -33.06
CA LEU A 9 34.74 22.13 -32.67
C LEU A 9 34.72 21.89 -31.15
N ALA A 10 34.87 22.95 -30.33
CA ALA A 10 34.94 22.81 -28.88
C ALA A 10 33.59 22.95 -28.16
N ALA A 11 32.53 23.41 -28.85
CA ALA A 11 31.24 23.69 -28.23
C ALA A 11 30.25 22.51 -28.25
N THR A 12 30.55 21.43 -28.98
CA THR A 12 29.60 20.31 -29.18
C THR A 12 29.73 19.19 -28.14
N LEU A 13 30.76 19.21 -27.30
CA LEU A 13 31.02 18.13 -26.32
C LEU A 13 30.37 18.33 -24.94
N ILE A 14 29.65 19.44 -24.71
CA ILE A 14 29.07 19.78 -23.39
C ILE A 14 27.56 19.43 -23.30
N ALA A 15 26.90 19.04 -24.40
CA ALA A 15 25.45 18.78 -24.41
C ALA A 15 25.03 17.33 -24.06
N CYS A 16 25.97 16.40 -23.85
CA CYS A 16 25.65 14.99 -23.61
C CYS A 16 25.73 14.54 -22.14
N SER A 17 25.91 15.47 -21.19
CA SER A 17 25.75 15.20 -19.75
C SER A 17 24.30 15.39 -19.26
N GLY A 18 23.33 15.29 -20.19
CA GLY A 18 21.92 15.19 -19.86
C GLY A 18 21.66 13.91 -19.08
N CYS A 19 21.46 14.06 -17.78
CA CYS A 19 20.71 13.17 -16.89
C CYS A 19 20.68 11.70 -17.33
N TYR A 20 21.71 10.91 -16.95
CA TYR A 20 21.55 9.46 -16.91
C TYR A 20 20.44 9.16 -15.90
N ALA A 21 19.23 8.92 -16.40
CA ALA A 21 18.19 8.29 -15.60
C ALA A 21 18.66 6.85 -15.38
N SER A 22 19.45 6.63 -14.33
CA SER A 22 20.07 5.36 -13.93
C SER A 22 19.05 4.21 -13.70
N ASN A 23 17.77 4.44 -14.00
CA ASN A 23 16.65 3.60 -13.61
C ASN A 23 15.67 3.35 -14.78
N VAL A 24 15.94 3.85 -16.00
CA VAL A 24 15.04 3.63 -17.15
C VAL A 24 15.48 2.37 -17.88
N VAL A 25 14.96 1.23 -17.44
CA VAL A 25 15.01 -0.03 -18.19
C VAL A 25 14.09 0.11 -19.40
N ALA A 26 14.62 -0.14 -20.60
CA ALA A 26 13.83 -0.13 -21.83
C ALA A 26 12.66 -1.12 -21.70
N GLU A 27 11.51 -0.81 -22.29
CA GLU A 27 10.30 -1.61 -22.12
C GLU A 27 10.51 -3.10 -22.48
N GLY A 28 11.31 -3.38 -23.51
CA GLY A 28 11.69 -4.74 -23.90
C GLY A 28 12.70 -5.46 -22.99
N ASP A 29 13.39 -4.72 -22.11
CA ASP A 29 14.35 -5.26 -21.13
C ASP A 29 13.71 -5.46 -19.74
N ARG A 30 12.42 -5.15 -19.59
CA ARG A 30 11.66 -5.40 -18.36
C ARG A 30 11.32 -6.89 -18.29
N SER A 31 12.16 -7.68 -17.62
CA SER A 31 11.92 -9.12 -17.41
C SER A 31 10.81 -9.43 -16.38
N VAL A 32 10.12 -8.42 -15.85
CA VAL A 32 9.00 -8.61 -14.91
C VAL A 32 7.70 -8.68 -15.72
N ALA A 33 7.26 -9.89 -16.04
CA ALA A 33 5.88 -10.10 -16.45
C ALA A 33 4.99 -9.85 -15.23
N GLU A 34 4.33 -8.69 -15.16
CA GLU A 34 3.29 -8.44 -14.16
C GLU A 34 2.11 -9.38 -14.43
N VAL A 35 2.10 -10.53 -13.76
CA VAL A 35 0.89 -11.37 -13.69
C VAL A 35 -0.09 -10.65 -12.79
N ARG A 36 -0.98 -9.86 -13.38
CA ARG A 36 -2.10 -9.25 -12.64
C ARG A 36 -3.15 -10.32 -12.37
N VAL A 37 -3.18 -10.80 -11.13
CA VAL A 37 -4.27 -11.63 -10.65
C VAL A 37 -5.48 -10.72 -10.47
N GLU A 38 -6.56 -11.02 -11.19
CA GLU A 38 -7.82 -10.30 -11.01
C GLU A 38 -8.49 -10.75 -9.70
N LEU A 39 -8.61 -9.82 -8.75
CA LEU A 39 -9.26 -10.07 -7.47
C LEU A 39 -10.78 -10.08 -7.63
N ARG A 40 -11.41 -11.20 -7.27
CA ARG A 40 -12.87 -11.36 -7.24
C ARG A 40 -13.38 -11.11 -5.83
N TRP A 41 -13.95 -9.93 -5.63
CA TRP A 41 -14.46 -9.49 -4.34
C TRP A 41 -15.86 -10.05 -4.07
N ALA A 42 -16.08 -10.54 -2.85
CA ALA A 42 -17.37 -10.90 -2.30
C ALA A 42 -17.46 -10.43 -0.84
N PRO A 43 -18.66 -10.27 -0.26
CA PRO A 43 -18.79 -10.03 1.17
C PRO A 43 -18.00 -11.08 1.96
N ALA A 44 -17.21 -10.63 2.94
CA ALA A 44 -16.40 -11.54 3.74
C ALA A 44 -17.29 -12.44 4.62
N THR A 45 -16.73 -13.59 4.99
CA THR A 45 -17.24 -14.49 6.02
C THR A 45 -16.32 -14.45 7.23
N ALA A 46 -16.77 -15.01 8.36
CA ALA A 46 -15.95 -15.05 9.58
C ALA A 46 -14.63 -15.83 9.36
N ASP A 47 -14.63 -16.83 8.48
CA ASP A 47 -13.46 -17.65 8.18
C ASP A 47 -12.40 -16.88 7.36
N ASP A 48 -12.77 -15.78 6.71
CA ASP A 48 -11.85 -14.98 5.91
C ASP A 48 -10.96 -14.07 6.77
N LEU A 49 -11.37 -13.74 8.00
CA LEU A 49 -10.72 -12.74 8.85
C LEU A 49 -9.45 -13.22 9.56
N PRO A 50 -9.35 -14.42 10.14
CA PRO A 50 -8.23 -14.75 11.01
C PRO A 50 -6.90 -14.75 10.27
N GLY A 51 -5.90 -14.05 10.78
CA GLY A 51 -4.54 -14.02 10.26
C GLY A 51 -3.86 -12.65 10.35
N PHE A 52 -2.66 -12.55 9.78
CA PHE A 52 -1.88 -11.32 9.74
C PHE A 52 -1.98 -10.65 8.37
N TYR A 53 -2.14 -9.34 8.36
CA TYR A 53 -2.43 -8.54 7.18
C TYR A 53 -1.58 -7.28 7.14
N ALA A 54 -1.21 -6.89 5.92
CA ALA A 54 -0.55 -5.62 5.65
C ALA A 54 -1.31 -4.88 4.54
N SER A 55 -1.51 -3.57 4.69
CA SER A 55 -2.22 -2.77 3.69
C SER A 55 -1.44 -2.74 2.37
N GLU A 56 -2.08 -3.06 1.26
CA GLU A 56 -1.51 -2.97 -0.08
C GLU A 56 -1.83 -1.62 -0.73
N SER A 57 -3.05 -1.12 -0.52
CA SER A 57 -3.45 0.22 -0.97
C SER A 57 -4.32 0.92 0.09
N VAL A 58 -4.25 2.25 0.08
CA VAL A 58 -5.07 3.16 0.88
C VAL A 58 -5.59 4.24 -0.07
N GLU A 59 -6.90 4.40 -0.13
CA GLU A 59 -7.59 5.39 -0.96
C GLU A 59 -8.51 6.26 -0.11
N GLY A 60 -8.79 7.48 -0.56
CA GLY A 60 -9.65 8.43 0.15
C GLY A 60 -8.89 9.33 1.11
N GLU A 61 -9.58 9.87 2.12
CA GLU A 61 -9.03 10.89 3.02
C GLU A 61 -7.80 10.41 3.79
N ALA A 62 -7.77 9.12 4.17
CA ALA A 62 -6.65 8.53 4.89
C ALA A 62 -5.37 8.41 4.05
N ALA A 63 -5.44 8.42 2.72
CA ALA A 63 -4.30 8.13 1.84
C ALA A 63 -3.14 9.14 1.98
N GLY A 64 -3.43 10.37 2.43
CA GLY A 64 -2.40 11.39 2.68
C GLY A 64 -1.64 11.22 4.00
N ALA A 65 -2.24 10.52 4.98
CA ALA A 65 -1.70 10.40 6.33
C ALA A 65 -1.27 8.97 6.69
N LEU A 66 -1.85 7.95 6.05
CA LEU A 66 -1.61 6.53 6.33
C LEU A 66 -0.80 5.90 5.19
N LEU A 67 0.48 5.61 5.45
CA LEU A 67 1.37 4.97 4.47
C LEU A 67 1.26 3.45 4.49
N LYS A 68 1.04 2.88 5.68
CA LYS A 68 0.90 1.43 5.87
C LYS A 68 0.09 1.13 7.12
N ALA A 69 -0.74 0.10 7.09
CA ALA A 69 -1.38 -0.49 8.26
C ALA A 69 -1.07 -1.99 8.31
N TYR A 70 -0.98 -2.50 9.52
CA TYR A 70 -0.78 -3.90 9.85
C TYR A 70 -1.84 -4.30 10.86
N TYR A 71 -2.47 -5.44 10.65
CA TYR A 71 -3.43 -6.00 11.59
C TYR A 71 -3.20 -7.49 11.76
N TYR A 72 -3.31 -7.96 12.99
CA TYR A 72 -3.56 -9.36 13.30
C TYR A 72 -5.01 -9.50 13.75
N PHE A 73 -5.74 -10.46 13.19
CA PHE A 73 -7.06 -10.87 13.67
C PHE A 73 -6.97 -12.32 14.13
N GLY A 74 -7.27 -12.59 15.39
CA GLY A 74 -7.38 -13.95 15.93
C GLY A 74 -8.75 -14.55 15.65
N ALA A 75 -8.82 -15.89 15.64
CA ALA A 75 -10.08 -16.61 15.39
C ALA A 75 -11.11 -16.47 16.52
N GLU A 76 -10.69 -16.01 17.69
CA GLU A 76 -11.54 -15.85 18.87
C GLU A 76 -12.03 -14.41 19.04
N GLY A 77 -11.83 -13.54 18.05
CA GLY A 77 -12.28 -12.14 18.09
C GLY A 77 -11.29 -11.17 18.75
N ASP A 78 -10.03 -11.56 18.97
CA ASP A 78 -8.94 -10.67 19.37
C ASP A 78 -8.30 -10.00 18.16
N TYR A 79 -7.78 -8.79 18.32
CA TYR A 79 -6.97 -8.15 17.28
C TYR A 79 -5.85 -7.29 17.86
N SER A 80 -4.83 -7.06 17.05
CA SER A 80 -3.83 -6.02 17.29
C SER A 80 -3.53 -5.27 15.98
N GLY A 81 -3.14 -4.01 16.09
CA GLY A 81 -2.98 -3.13 14.95
C GLY A 81 -1.81 -2.15 15.11
N ALA A 82 -1.11 -1.88 14.02
CA ALA A 82 -0.08 -0.86 13.95
C ALA A 82 -0.12 -0.15 12.59
N ALA A 83 0.29 1.12 12.55
CA ALA A 83 0.33 1.90 11.32
C ALA A 83 1.64 2.67 11.19
N LEU A 84 2.09 2.83 9.95
CA LEU A 84 3.08 3.84 9.55
C LEU A 84 2.31 5.06 9.05
N VAL A 85 2.42 6.17 9.77
CA VAL A 85 1.69 7.41 9.48
C VAL A 85 2.67 8.56 9.21
N VAL A 86 2.22 9.55 8.45
CA VAL A 86 2.94 10.81 8.23
C VAL A 86 2.62 11.78 9.36
N SER A 87 3.64 12.31 10.03
CA SER A 87 3.51 13.41 10.98
C SER A 87 4.33 14.63 10.53
N PRO A 88 4.19 15.81 11.19
CA PRO A 88 5.00 16.98 10.88
C PRO A 88 6.52 16.73 11.00
N GLU A 89 6.93 15.79 11.87
CA GLU A 89 8.32 15.39 12.08
C GLU A 89 8.81 14.32 11.09
N GLY A 90 7.91 13.73 10.29
CA GLY A 90 8.18 12.68 9.32
C GLY A 90 7.37 11.40 9.54
N PRO A 91 7.62 10.35 8.74
CA PRO A 91 6.95 9.06 8.91
C PRO A 91 7.33 8.38 10.22
N ARG A 92 6.34 7.86 10.95
CA ARG A 92 6.55 7.10 12.19
C ARG A 92 5.57 5.95 12.35
N PHE A 93 6.00 4.91 13.06
CA PHE A 93 5.11 3.83 13.48
C PHE A 93 4.32 4.25 14.72
N VAL A 94 3.03 3.96 14.71
CA VAL A 94 2.11 4.08 15.84
C VAL A 94 1.46 2.74 16.08
N VAL A 95 1.30 2.40 17.35
CA VAL A 95 0.45 1.29 17.76
C VAL A 95 -0.99 1.80 17.74
N ILE A 96 -1.86 1.08 17.02
CA ILE A 96 -3.29 1.37 16.98
C ILE A 96 -3.94 0.74 18.21
N GLU A 97 -3.68 -0.55 18.42
CA GLU A 97 -4.20 -1.33 19.54
C GLU A 97 -3.30 -2.56 19.76
N GLU A 98 -3.03 -2.92 21.01
CA GLU A 98 -2.23 -4.11 21.38
C GLU A 98 -3.11 -5.31 21.72
N GLU A 99 -4.23 -5.09 22.41
CA GLU A 99 -5.09 -6.14 22.96
C GLU A 99 -6.58 -5.85 22.68
N GLY A 100 -6.91 -5.67 21.41
CA GLY A 100 -8.24 -5.28 20.94
C GLY A 100 -9.20 -6.44 20.85
N ARG A 101 -10.50 -6.12 20.77
CA ARG A 101 -11.58 -7.07 20.51
C ARG A 101 -12.39 -6.62 19.30
N TYR A 102 -12.61 -7.53 18.37
CA TYR A 102 -13.48 -7.28 17.22
C TYR A 102 -14.73 -8.17 17.27
N ALA A 103 -15.80 -7.67 16.69
CA ALA A 103 -16.99 -8.43 16.36
C ALA A 103 -17.16 -8.46 14.84
N PHE A 104 -17.67 -9.58 14.32
CA PHE A 104 -17.99 -9.70 12.90
C PHE A 104 -19.42 -10.18 12.74
N ALA A 105 -20.24 -9.40 12.03
CA ALA A 105 -21.63 -9.71 11.74
C ALA A 105 -22.04 -9.09 10.41
N ASP A 106 -22.87 -9.80 9.64
CA ASP A 106 -23.47 -9.31 8.40
C ASP A 106 -22.47 -8.73 7.38
N GLY A 107 -21.26 -9.32 7.30
CA GLY A 107 -20.21 -8.87 6.39
C GLY A 107 -19.48 -7.60 6.83
N ALA A 108 -19.64 -7.17 8.08
CA ALA A 108 -18.99 -5.99 8.64
C ALA A 108 -18.21 -6.34 9.92
N ILE A 109 -17.06 -5.68 10.09
CA ILE A 109 -16.20 -5.78 11.28
C ILE A 109 -16.38 -4.54 12.15
N ASP A 110 -16.58 -4.73 13.45
CA ASP A 110 -16.57 -3.67 14.45
C ASP A 110 -15.37 -3.88 15.37
N LEU A 111 -14.48 -2.89 15.45
CA LEU A 111 -13.28 -2.92 16.28
C LEU A 111 -13.50 -2.38 17.70
N ALA A 112 -14.75 -2.03 18.05
CA ALA A 112 -15.11 -1.45 19.33
C ALA A 112 -14.36 -0.15 19.69
N ASP A 113 -13.87 0.58 18.67
CA ASP A 113 -13.15 1.86 18.79
C ASP A 113 -14.10 3.08 18.72
N GLY A 114 -15.40 2.84 18.58
CA GLY A 114 -16.43 3.87 18.45
C GLY A 114 -16.68 4.33 17.01
N ALA A 115 -15.95 3.84 16.00
CA ALA A 115 -16.21 4.12 14.60
C ALA A 115 -17.43 3.35 14.05
N GLY A 116 -17.81 2.27 14.73
CA GLY A 116 -18.91 1.38 14.35
C GLY A 116 -18.52 0.36 13.27
N PRO A 117 -19.48 -0.47 12.82
CA PRO A 117 -19.18 -1.56 11.91
C PRO A 117 -18.75 -1.08 10.52
N VAL A 118 -17.66 -1.64 10.02
CA VAL A 118 -17.07 -1.36 8.71
C VAL A 118 -17.28 -2.56 7.78
N PRO A 119 -17.96 -2.40 6.63
CA PRO A 119 -18.09 -3.45 5.62
C PRO A 119 -16.74 -4.01 5.17
N VAL A 120 -16.67 -5.35 5.07
CA VAL A 120 -15.51 -6.10 4.63
C VAL A 120 -15.87 -6.95 3.42
N ASP A 121 -15.11 -6.80 2.35
CA ASP A 121 -15.08 -7.79 1.27
C ASP A 121 -13.82 -8.64 1.39
N ALA A 122 -13.92 -9.90 0.98
CA ALA A 122 -12.79 -10.79 0.83
C ALA A 122 -12.55 -11.14 -0.64
N ALA A 123 -11.28 -11.36 -0.98
CA ALA A 123 -10.81 -11.98 -2.20
C ALA A 123 -9.63 -12.90 -1.83
N LEU A 124 -9.06 -13.63 -2.81
CA LEU A 124 -7.94 -14.55 -2.57
C LEU A 124 -6.81 -13.85 -1.79
N ASP A 125 -6.62 -14.21 -0.52
CA ASP A 125 -5.65 -13.62 0.42
C ASP A 125 -5.76 -12.11 0.62
N HIS A 126 -6.90 -11.49 0.32
CA HIS A 126 -7.11 -10.06 0.52
C HIS A 126 -8.39 -9.77 1.28
N LEU A 127 -8.33 -8.72 2.09
CA LEU A 127 -9.49 -8.08 2.69
C LEU A 127 -9.58 -6.65 2.17
N ARG A 128 -10.81 -6.16 1.99
CA ARG A 128 -11.07 -4.77 1.64
C ARG A 128 -12.05 -4.18 2.62
N LEU A 129 -11.59 -3.20 3.40
CA LEU A 129 -12.40 -2.45 4.35
C LEU A 129 -12.83 -1.15 3.69
N ARG A 130 -14.13 -0.82 3.77
CA ARG A 130 -14.70 0.37 3.12
C ARG A 130 -15.58 1.15 4.09
N ASN A 131 -15.29 2.42 4.25
CA ASN A 131 -16.23 3.40 4.79
C ASN A 131 -16.48 4.48 3.71
N PRO A 132 -17.40 5.45 3.94
CA PRO A 132 -17.69 6.48 2.93
C PRO A 132 -16.50 7.35 2.51
N GLU A 133 -15.46 7.44 3.34
CA GLU A 133 -14.34 8.38 3.19
C GLU A 133 -13.03 7.70 2.76
N THR A 134 -12.91 6.40 2.99
CA THR A 134 -11.65 5.64 2.88
C THR A 134 -11.91 4.20 2.48
N THR A 135 -11.05 3.70 1.59
CA THR A 135 -10.95 2.28 1.25
C THR A 135 -9.54 1.81 1.52
N ILE A 136 -9.39 0.69 2.23
CA ILE A 136 -8.10 0.05 2.47
C ILE A 136 -8.17 -1.38 1.97
N VAL A 137 -7.24 -1.75 1.09
CA VAL A 137 -7.02 -3.14 0.69
C VAL A 137 -5.86 -3.68 1.51
N PHE A 138 -6.09 -4.82 2.13
CA PHE A 138 -5.11 -5.57 2.89
C PHE A 138 -4.79 -6.87 2.18
N LYS A 139 -3.53 -7.26 2.22
CA LYS A 139 -3.05 -8.57 1.79
C LYS A 139 -2.63 -9.38 3.01
N ARG A 140 -3.02 -10.64 3.04
CA ARG A 140 -2.58 -11.61 4.04
C ARG A 140 -1.06 -11.83 3.91
N VAL A 141 -0.37 -11.85 5.03
CA VAL A 141 1.08 -12.03 5.11
C VAL A 141 1.38 -13.20 6.06
N GLU A 142 2.22 -14.12 5.61
CA GLU A 142 2.72 -15.21 6.45
C GLU A 142 3.80 -14.67 7.39
N LEU A 143 3.62 -14.92 8.69
CA LEU A 143 4.66 -14.71 9.69
C LEU A 143 5.58 -15.95 9.68
N ARG A 144 6.89 -15.72 9.53
CA ARG A 144 7.91 -16.78 9.54
C ARG A 144 8.67 -16.79 10.86
#